data_AF-A0A6G0VV25-F1
#
_entry.id   AF-A0A6G0VV25-F1
#
_cell.length_a   1.000
_cell.length_b   1.000
_cell.length_c   1.000
_cell.angle_alpha   90.00
_cell.angle_beta   90.00
_cell.angle_gamma   90.00
#
_symmetry.space_group_name_H-M   'P 1'
#
loop_
_entity.id
_entity.type
_entity.pdbx_description
1 polymer ?
#
loop_
_entity_poly.entity_id
_entity_poly.type
_entity_poly.pdbx_seq_one_letter_code
_entity_poly.pdbx_strand_id
1 'polypeptide(L)'
;KLGDEFIDFQDFERVLKLYKDSNFVDFSVHDCKTLESIKTKHPAGKGANVPEQLKYYYIKYLCVHGGVYKKRKTCLDKRITS
;
A
#
# COMPACT_ATOMS: atom_id res chain seq x y z
N LYS A 1 10.16 6.41 4.95
CA LYS A 1 10.18 6.38 6.43
C LYS A 1 8.76 6.65 6.94
N LEU A 2 8.53 6.43 8.24
CA LEU A 2 7.23 6.70 8.85
C LEU A 2 7.00 8.22 8.79
N GLY A 3 5.88 8.65 8.21
CA GLY A 3 5.60 10.06 7.96
C GLY A 3 6.09 10.59 6.61
N ASP A 4 6.54 9.73 5.68
CA ASP A 4 6.79 10.18 4.30
C ASP A 4 5.47 10.61 3.63
N GLU A 5 5.53 11.73 2.92
CA GLU A 5 4.45 12.26 2.11
C GLU A 5 4.70 11.96 0.63
N PHE A 6 3.64 11.61 -0.09
CA PHE A 6 3.68 11.31 -1.52
C PHE A 6 2.74 12.26 -2.25
N ILE A 7 3.18 12.78 -3.39
CA ILE A 7 2.37 13.65 -4.24
C ILE A 7 1.30 12.80 -4.94
N ASP A 8 1.69 11.60 -5.39
CA ASP A 8 0.87 10.71 -6.21
C ASP A 8 0.75 9.31 -5.61
N PHE A 9 -0.39 8.66 -5.85
CA PHE A 9 -0.61 7.29 -5.39
C PHE A 9 0.35 6.29 -6.05
N GLN A 10 0.74 6.53 -7.31
CA GLN A 10 1.64 5.65 -8.05
C GLN A 10 3.07 5.63 -7.45
N ASP A 11 3.53 6.77 -6.93
CA ASP A 11 4.83 6.85 -6.26
C ASP A 11 4.82 6.10 -4.92
N PHE A 12 3.71 6.20 -4.17
CA PHE A 12 3.50 5.36 -2.99
C PHE A 12 3.53 3.87 -3.35
N GLU A 13 2.85 3.43 -4.42
CA GLU A 13 2.86 2.03 -4.85
C GLU A 13 4.27 1.53 -5.21
N ARG A 14 5.07 2.38 -5.87
CA ARG A 14 6.46 2.06 -6.20
C ARG A 14 7.31 1.86 -4.95
N VAL A 15 7.21 2.76 -3.97
CA VAL A 15 7.95 2.66 -2.71
C VAL A 15 7.46 1.47 -1.88
N LEU A 16 6.16 1.22 -1.84
CA LEU A 16 5.58 0.05 -1.17
C LEU A 16 6.10 -1.24 -1.80
N LYS A 17 6.21 -1.31 -3.14
CA LYS A 17 6.78 -2.47 -3.83
C LYS A 17 8.25 -2.69 -3.46
N LEU A 18 9.07 -1.64 -3.49
CA LEU A 18 10.47 -1.74 -3.06
C LEU A 18 10.60 -2.19 -1.60
N TYR A 19 9.71 -1.72 -0.72
CA TYR A 19 9.66 -2.15 0.67
C TYR A 19 9.27 -3.64 0.81
N LYS A 20 8.25 -4.10 0.07
CA LYS A 20 7.83 -5.50 0.02
C LYS A 20 8.98 -6.42 -0.39
N ASP A 21 9.66 -6.07 -1.47
CA ASP A 21 10.77 -6.85 -2.04
C ASP A 21 11.99 -6.88 -1.10
N SER A 22 12.34 -5.73 -0.52
CA SER A 22 13.51 -5.60 0.37
C SER A 22 13.32 -6.34 1.70
N ASN A 23 12.09 -6.36 2.22
CA ASN A 23 11.77 -6.95 3.52
C ASN A 23 11.13 -8.33 3.41
N PHE A 24 10.88 -8.84 2.20
CA PHE A 24 10.24 -10.12 1.93
C PHE A 24 8.87 -10.26 2.62
N VAL A 25 8.09 -9.18 2.61
CA VAL A 25 6.75 -9.09 3.20
C VAL A 25 5.73 -8.75 2.12
N ASP A 26 4.48 -9.16 2.33
CA ASP A 26 3.38 -8.77 1.47
C ASP A 26 2.23 -8.19 2.28
N PHE A 27 1.44 -7.34 1.64
CA PHE A 27 0.37 -6.59 2.25
C PHE A 27 -0.90 -6.69 1.40
N SER A 28 -2.02 -6.98 2.05
CA SER A 28 -3.35 -6.88 1.47
C SER A 28 -4.05 -5.61 1.94
N VAL A 29 -4.96 -5.10 1.13
CA VAL A 29 -5.82 -3.99 1.54
C VAL A 29 -6.88 -4.55 2.49
N HIS A 30 -6.86 -4.10 3.74
CA HIS A 30 -7.83 -4.51 4.76
C HIS A 30 -9.04 -3.59 4.78
N ASP A 31 -8.81 -2.29 4.67
CA ASP A 31 -9.86 -1.28 4.56
C ASP A 31 -9.40 -0.19 3.59
N CYS A 32 -10.33 0.34 2.80
CA CYS A 32 -10.05 1.46 1.92
C CYS A 32 -11.32 2.29 1.71
N LYS A 33 -11.11 3.59 1.54
CA LYS A 33 -12.20 4.51 1.24
C LYS A 33 -11.77 5.41 0.07
N THR A 34 -12.54 5.33 -1.01
CA THR A 34 -12.27 6.05 -2.27
C THR A 34 -12.86 7.45 -2.24
N LEU A 35 -12.24 8.36 -2.99
CA LEU A 35 -12.79 9.70 -3.16
C LEU A 35 -14.15 9.69 -3.84
N GLU A 36 -14.34 8.81 -4.82
CA GLU A 36 -15.62 8.65 -5.51
C GLU A 36 -16.75 8.31 -4.52
N SER A 37 -16.50 7.39 -3.58
CA SER A 37 -17.50 7.04 -2.56
C SER A 37 -17.89 8.23 -1.69
N ILE A 38 -16.94 9.11 -1.34
CA ILE A 38 -17.25 10.36 -0.62
C ILE A 38 -18.02 11.32 -1.53
N LYS A 39 -17.55 11.57 -2.76
CA LYS A 39 -18.16 12.54 -3.68
C LYS A 39 -19.64 12.21 -3.89
N THR A 40 -19.98 10.93 -4.03
CA THR A 40 -21.37 10.47 -4.16
C THR A 40 -22.18 10.70 -2.88
N LYS A 41 -21.60 10.47 -1.69
CA LYS A 41 -22.30 10.64 -0.40
C LYS A 41 -22.42 12.10 0.05
N HIS A 42 -21.46 12.93 -0.34
CA HIS A 42 -21.33 14.33 0.10
C HIS A 42 -20.91 15.23 -1.07
N PRO A 43 -21.82 15.47 -2.04
CA PRO A 43 -21.51 16.20 -3.28
C PRO A 43 -21.11 17.67 -3.06
N ALA A 44 -21.59 18.30 -1.98
CA ALA A 44 -21.23 19.68 -1.61
C ALA A 44 -20.28 19.75 -0.39
N GLY A 45 -19.75 18.61 0.05
CA GLY A 45 -18.94 18.50 1.26
C GLY A 45 -17.43 18.60 1.02
N LYS A 46 -16.65 18.25 2.04
CA LYS A 46 -15.17 18.27 2.03
C LYS A 46 -14.50 17.46 0.89
N GLY A 47 -15.25 16.66 0.14
CA GLY A 47 -14.78 15.89 -1.01
C GLY A 47 -14.74 16.66 -2.35
N ALA A 48 -15.33 17.86 -2.42
CA ALA A 48 -15.43 18.63 -3.67
C ALA A 48 -14.09 19.21 -4.15
N ASN A 49 -13.18 19.54 -3.22
CA ASN A 49 -11.89 20.19 -3.53
C ASN A 49 -10.70 19.23 -3.48
N VAL A 50 -10.93 17.92 -3.47
CA VAL A 50 -9.83 16.95 -3.38
C VAL A 50 -9.24 16.69 -4.77
N PRO A 51 -7.91 16.71 -4.93
CA PRO A 51 -7.26 16.46 -6.22
C PRO A 51 -7.71 15.14 -6.84
N GLU A 52 -8.09 15.15 -8.13
CA GLU A 52 -8.56 13.94 -8.84
C GLU A 52 -7.49 12.86 -8.99
N GLN A 53 -6.22 13.26 -8.91
CA GLN A 53 -5.05 12.38 -8.94
C GLN A 53 -4.93 11.44 -7.73
N LEU A 54 -5.70 11.69 -6.65
CA LEU A 54 -5.76 10.78 -5.50
C LEU A 54 -6.95 9.82 -5.63
N LYS A 55 -6.71 8.51 -5.75
CA LYS A 55 -7.79 7.51 -5.82
C LYS A 55 -8.47 7.26 -4.47
N TYR A 56 -7.68 7.31 -3.40
CA TYR A 56 -8.11 6.99 -2.04
C TYR A 56 -7.79 8.15 -1.10
N TYR A 57 -8.71 8.45 -0.18
CA TYR A 57 -8.39 9.34 0.95
C TYR A 57 -7.95 8.58 2.20
N TYR A 58 -8.19 7.27 2.21
CA TYR A 58 -7.76 6.39 3.30
C TYR A 58 -7.57 4.97 2.75
N ILE A 59 -6.41 4.39 3.07
CA ILE A 59 -6.12 2.98 2.81
C ILE A 59 -5.42 2.41 4.04
N LYS A 60 -5.89 1.26 4.50
CA LYS A 60 -5.26 0.48 5.56
C LYS A 60 -4.81 -0.84 4.98
N TYR A 61 -3.49 -1.04 5.01
CA TYR A 61 -2.87 -2.30 4.64
C TYR A 61 -2.72 -3.21 5.88
N LEU A 62 -2.80 -4.51 5.66
CA LEU A 62 -2.51 -5.55 6.64
C LEU A 62 -1.44 -6.49 6.08
N CYS A 63 -0.47 -6.88 6.91
CA CYS A 63 0.54 -7.86 6.51
C CYS A 63 -0.14 -9.21 6.23
N VAL A 64 0.08 -9.77 5.04
CA VAL A 64 -0.44 -11.09 4.62
C VAL A 64 0.28 -12.20 5.39
N HIS A 65 1.55 -11.98 5.76
CA HIS A 65 2.39 -12.95 6.44
C HIS A 65 2.44 -12.72 7.95
N GLY A 66 1.33 -13.03 8.62
CA GLY A 66 1.27 -13.25 10.08
C GLY A 66 1.62 -14.70 10.50
N GLY A 67 2.11 -15.53 9.58
CA GLY A 67 2.56 -16.89 9.85
C GLY A 67 3.84 -17.18 9.08
N VAL A 68 4.83 -17.72 9.78
CA VAL A 68 6.16 -18.17 9.30
C VAL A 68 6.22 -18.31 7.78
N TYR A 69 7.04 -17.48 7.13
CA TYR A 69 7.40 -17.66 5.72
C TYR A 69 7.96 -19.07 5.54
N LYS A 70 7.11 -20.00 5.08
CA LYS A 70 7.56 -21.35 4.71
C LYS A 70 8.35 -21.19 3.42
N LYS A 71 9.68 -21.13 3.55
CA LYS A 71 10.60 -21.22 2.40
C LYS A 71 10.12 -22.36 1.50
N ARG A 72 9.68 -22.04 0.28
CA ARG A 72 9.47 -23.06 -0.74
C ARG A 72 10.82 -23.70 -1.02
N LYS A 73 10.90 -25.04 -1.07
CA LYS A 73 12.14 -25.79 -1.32
C LYS A 73 12.84 -25.40 -2.64
N THR A 74 12.16 -24.71 -3.54
CA THR A 74 12.67 -24.25 -4.84
C THR A 74 13.22 -22.82 -4.82
N CYS A 75 13.10 -22.08 -3.72
CA CYS A 75 13.72 -20.76 -3.60
C CYS A 75 15.18 -20.94 -3.16
N LEU A 76 16.11 -20.83 -4.10
CA LEU A 76 17.55 -20.74 -3.80
C LEU A 76 17.78 -19.55 -2.85
N ASP A 77 18.19 -19.87 -1.63
CA ASP A 77 18.50 -18.92 -0.58
C ASP A 77 19.81 -18.21 -0.93
N LYS A 78 19.72 -17.02 -1.52
CA LYS A 78 20.88 -16.20 -1.90
C LYS A 78 21.46 -15.40 -0.72
N ARG A 79 21.14 -15.73 0.54
CA ARG A 79 21.68 -15.02 1.71
C ARG A 79 22.99 -15.59 2.26
N ILE A 80 23.63 -16.54 1.56
CA ILE A 80 24.96 -17.05 1.93
C ILE A 80 25.95 -16.70 0.82
N THR A 81 26.45 -15.48 0.84
CA THR A 81 27.73 -14.94 0.32
C THR A 81 27.62 -13.42 0.59
N SER A 82 28.35 -12.77 1.49
CA SER A 82 29.70 -12.99 2.03
C SER A 82 29.79 -12.48 3.47
#